data_AF-R0JEL6-F1
#
_entry.id   AF-R0JEL6-F1
#
_cell.length_a   1.000
_cell.length_b   1.000
_cell.length_c   1.000
_cell.angle_alpha   90.00
_cell.angle_beta   90.00
_cell.angle_gamma   90.00
#
_symmetry.space_group_name_H-M   'P 1'
#
loop_
_entity.id
_entity.type
_entity.pdbx_description
1 polymer ?
#
loop_
_entity_poly.entity_id
_entity_poly.type
_entity_poly.pdbx_seq_one_letter_code
_entity_poly.pdbx_strand_id
1 'polypeptide(L)'
;MCDAGCSPLPLQKVFCGHECTVRNLKFALKVEPENEAVKKKLAWAKQRDDDDLPTVPSTLQEEFLYNPFLRVTVELGPHPIPTIPAEPLPLQGGGRAEIHRKTEPVEVLRALRTEKDNFKKPKERPHPQAVLAFDWGLFSPFLEKK
;
A
#
# COMPACT_ATOMS: atom_id res chain seq x y z
N MET A 1 -7.04 -10.90 -36.06
CA MET A 1 -5.72 -11.17 -35.47
C MET A 1 -4.92 -9.88 -35.46
N CYS A 2 -4.48 -9.38 -34.31
CA CYS A 2 -3.57 -8.24 -34.21
C CYS A 2 -2.32 -8.73 -33.48
N ASP A 3 -1.23 -8.88 -34.22
CA ASP A 3 0.07 -9.29 -33.69
C ASP A 3 1.05 -8.11 -33.64
N ALA A 4 1.89 -8.15 -32.60
CA ALA A 4 3.24 -7.60 -32.53
C ALA A 4 3.43 -6.07 -32.46
N GLY A 5 3.68 -5.57 -31.24
CA GLY A 5 4.19 -4.21 -31.04
C GLY A 5 4.67 -3.86 -29.63
N CYS A 6 4.45 -4.70 -28.61
CA CYS A 6 5.02 -4.47 -27.27
C CYS A 6 6.22 -5.40 -27.09
N SER A 7 7.44 -4.90 -27.35
CA SER A 7 8.63 -5.58 -26.87
C SER A 7 8.53 -5.71 -25.35
N PRO A 8 8.81 -6.89 -24.76
CA PRO A 8 8.82 -7.01 -23.31
C PRO A 8 9.81 -5.99 -22.77
N LEU A 9 9.36 -5.15 -21.84
CA LEU A 9 10.24 -4.22 -21.13
C LEU A 9 11.48 -5.01 -20.68
N PRO A 10 12.70 -4.47 -20.84
CA PRO A 10 13.91 -5.14 -20.39
C PRO A 10 13.74 -5.53 -18.92
N LEU A 11 14.37 -6.64 -18.51
CA LEU A 11 14.29 -7.17 -17.14
C LEU A 11 14.95 -6.19 -16.15
N GLN A 12 14.24 -5.10 -15.85
CA GLN A 12 14.76 -3.94 -15.15
C GLN A 12 14.70 -4.21 -13.66
N LYS A 13 15.86 -4.29 -13.03
CA LYS A 13 15.98 -4.41 -11.58
C LYS A 13 15.57 -3.11 -10.90
N VAL A 14 14.89 -3.23 -9.77
CA VAL A 14 14.45 -2.12 -8.92
C VAL A 14 15.19 -2.21 -7.59
N PHE A 15 15.93 -1.15 -7.27
CA PHE A 15 16.64 -0.98 -6.00
C PHE A 15 16.00 0.19 -5.25
N CYS A 16 15.21 -0.09 -4.23
CA CYS A 16 14.55 0.94 -3.44
C CYS A 16 15.46 1.44 -2.29
N GLY A 17 15.27 2.69 -1.87
CA GLY A 17 16.08 3.30 -0.81
C GLY A 17 15.77 2.82 0.62
N HIS A 18 14.74 2.01 0.83
CA HIS A 18 14.32 1.55 2.16
C HIS A 18 13.83 0.11 2.14
N GLU A 19 14.20 -0.67 3.15
CA GLU A 19 13.66 -2.02 3.37
C GLU A 19 12.26 -1.90 4.00
N CYS A 20 11.24 -2.01 3.15
CA CYS A 20 9.83 -1.78 3.52
C CYS A 20 8.91 -2.82 2.91
N THR A 21 9.46 -3.90 2.35
CA THR A 21 8.76 -4.83 1.48
C THR A 21 7.65 -5.57 2.21
N VAL A 22 7.91 -6.12 3.40
CA VAL A 22 6.87 -6.80 4.22
C VAL A 22 5.72 -5.86 4.56
N ARG A 23 6.00 -4.61 4.96
CA ARG A 23 4.97 -3.60 5.22
C ARG A 23 4.16 -3.27 3.98
N ASN A 24 4.83 -3.04 2.86
CA ASN A 24 4.19 -2.68 1.61
C ASN A 24 3.28 -3.82 1.11
N LEU A 25 3.71 -5.07 1.24
CA LEU A 25 2.94 -6.25 0.85
C LEU A 25 1.77 -6.54 1.81
N LYS A 26 1.89 -6.25 3.11
CA LYS A 26 0.74 -6.28 4.02
C LYS A 26 -0.35 -5.29 3.61
N PHE A 27 0.04 -4.08 3.17
CA PHE A 27 -0.90 -3.11 2.62
C PHE A 27 -1.48 -3.60 1.28
N ALA A 28 -0.65 -4.10 0.38
CA ALA A 28 -1.10 -4.66 -0.89
C ALA A 28 -2.12 -5.81 -0.69
N LEU A 29 -1.92 -6.66 0.32
CA LEU A 29 -2.84 -7.75 0.64
C LEU A 29 -4.17 -7.24 1.19
N LYS A 30 -4.18 -6.11 1.90
CA LYS A 30 -5.43 -5.44 2.29
C LYS A 30 -6.19 -4.94 1.06
N VAL A 31 -5.48 -4.35 0.10
CA VAL A 31 -6.05 -3.75 -1.11
C VAL A 31 -6.54 -4.84 -2.08
N GLU A 32 -5.77 -5.91 -2.29
CA GLU A 32 -6.11 -7.04 -3.15
C GLU A 32 -5.99 -8.38 -2.37
N PRO A 33 -6.97 -8.74 -1.52
CA PRO A 33 -6.92 -9.95 -0.69
C PRO A 33 -6.81 -11.26 -1.50
N GLU A 34 -7.35 -11.26 -2.72
CA GLU A 34 -7.34 -12.43 -3.62
C GLU A 34 -6.13 -12.49 -4.55
N ASN A 35 -5.22 -11.51 -4.49
CA ASN A 35 -4.04 -11.50 -5.35
C ASN A 35 -2.98 -12.50 -4.85
N GLU A 36 -2.91 -13.67 -5.49
CA GLU A 36 -1.96 -14.73 -5.19
C GLU A 36 -0.49 -14.30 -5.34
N ALA A 37 -0.18 -13.35 -6.23
CA ALA A 37 1.18 -12.82 -6.36
C ALA A 37 1.59 -12.04 -5.11
N VAL A 38 0.67 -11.27 -4.51
CA VAL A 38 0.88 -10.57 -3.24
C VAL A 38 1.09 -11.58 -2.12
N LYS A 39 0.25 -12.62 -2.00
CA LYS A 39 0.38 -13.66 -0.96
C LYS A 39 1.73 -14.37 -1.03
N LYS A 40 2.14 -14.81 -2.23
CA LYS A 40 3.42 -15.48 -2.47
C LYS A 40 4.62 -14.57 -2.16
N LYS A 41 4.60 -13.33 -2.67
CA LYS A 41 5.70 -12.38 -2.41
C LYS A 41 5.78 -12.01 -0.94
N LEU A 42 4.65 -11.91 -0.23
CA LEU A 42 4.63 -11.63 1.21
C LEU A 42 5.23 -12.78 2.01
N ALA A 43 4.91 -14.03 1.67
CA ALA A 43 5.51 -15.20 2.33
C ALA A 43 7.03 -15.23 2.12
N TRP A 44 7.49 -15.04 0.87
CA TRP A 44 8.92 -14.93 0.55
C TRP A 44 9.61 -13.79 1.29
N ALA A 45 8.99 -12.61 1.36
CA ALA A 45 9.57 -11.45 2.02
C ALA A 45 9.67 -11.65 3.53
N LYS A 46 8.67 -12.29 4.16
CA LYS A 46 8.73 -12.65 5.59
C LYS A 46 9.87 -13.61 5.87
N GLN A 47 10.02 -14.66 5.06
CA GLN A 47 11.11 -15.61 5.24
C GLN A 47 12.47 -14.92 5.17
N ARG A 48 12.67 -14.00 4.22
CA ARG A 48 13.92 -13.22 4.13
C ARG A 48 14.13 -12.29 5.32
N ASP A 49 13.07 -11.65 5.80
CA ASP A 49 13.10 -10.83 7.01
C ASP A 49 13.49 -11.66 8.24
N ASP A 50 12.95 -12.88 8.37
CA ASP A 50 13.29 -13.83 9.44
C ASP A 50 14.76 -14.32 9.34
N ASP A 51 15.30 -14.41 8.12
CA ASP A 51 16.69 -14.81 7.84
C ASP A 51 17.68 -13.61 7.83
N ASP A 52 17.25 -12.40 8.19
CA ASP A 52 18.04 -11.15 8.11
C ASP A 52 18.61 -10.85 6.70
N LEU A 53 17.91 -11.27 5.65
CA LEU A 53 18.28 -11.07 4.26
C LEU A 53 17.51 -9.91 3.60
N PRO A 54 18.18 -9.06 2.79
CA PRO A 54 17.52 -7.95 2.11
C PRO A 54 16.52 -8.48 1.07
N THR A 55 15.44 -7.73 0.81
CA THR A 55 14.42 -8.11 -0.20
C THR A 55 14.67 -7.47 -1.57
N VAL A 56 15.71 -6.64 -1.68
CA VAL A 56 16.17 -6.04 -2.94
C VAL A 56 17.21 -6.92 -3.64
N PRO A 57 17.32 -6.82 -4.98
CA PRO A 57 16.40 -6.12 -5.88
C PRO A 57 15.12 -6.91 -6.18
N SER A 58 14.04 -6.20 -6.51
CA SER A 58 12.93 -6.76 -7.29
C SER A 58 13.12 -6.45 -8.78
N THR A 59 12.18 -6.85 -9.62
CA THR A 59 12.10 -6.45 -11.03
C THR A 59 10.85 -5.62 -11.30
N LEU A 60 10.89 -4.75 -12.30
CA LEU A 60 9.73 -3.94 -12.67
C LEU A 60 8.53 -4.82 -13.08
N GLN A 61 8.81 -5.97 -13.73
CA GLN A 61 7.79 -6.97 -14.07
C GLN A 61 7.10 -7.54 -12.83
N GLU A 62 7.87 -7.90 -11.79
CA GLU A 62 7.32 -8.35 -10.52
C GLU A 62 6.47 -7.26 -9.85
N GLU A 63 6.92 -6.01 -9.85
CA GLU A 63 6.18 -4.91 -9.23
C GLU A 63 4.78 -4.73 -9.86
N PHE A 64 4.62 -4.92 -11.17
CA PHE A 64 3.30 -4.89 -11.81
C PHE A 64 2.33 -6.00 -11.33
N LEU A 65 2.83 -7.07 -10.72
CA LEU A 65 2.01 -8.18 -10.22
C LEU A 65 1.43 -7.93 -8.83
N TYR A 66 2.14 -7.21 -7.96
CA TYR A 66 1.76 -7.07 -6.55
C TYR A 66 1.74 -5.63 -6.01
N ASN A 67 2.27 -4.64 -6.74
CA ASN A 67 2.34 -3.27 -6.26
C ASN A 67 1.05 -2.51 -6.62
N PRO A 68 0.19 -2.17 -5.64
CA PRO A 68 -1.12 -1.58 -5.92
C PRO A 68 -1.00 -0.21 -6.62
N PHE A 69 0.11 0.52 -6.43
CA PHE A 69 0.33 1.83 -7.06
C PHE A 69 0.65 1.73 -8.56
N LEU A 70 1.18 0.59 -9.03
CA LEU A 70 1.47 0.35 -10.44
C LEU A 70 0.32 -0.35 -11.16
N ARG A 71 -0.73 -0.74 -10.43
CA ARG A 71 -1.87 -1.51 -10.93
C ARG A 71 -3.14 -0.66 -11.10
N VAL A 72 -3.03 0.66 -10.94
CA VAL A 72 -4.15 1.63 -10.98
C VAL A 72 -4.76 1.84 -12.37
N THR A 73 -4.07 1.47 -13.44
CA THR A 73 -4.56 1.56 -14.83
C THR A 73 -5.07 0.24 -15.39
N VAL A 74 -4.96 -0.85 -14.62
CA VAL A 74 -5.43 -2.17 -15.04
C VAL A 74 -6.94 -2.22 -14.82
N GLU A 75 -7.69 -1.61 -15.72
CA GLU A 75 -9.07 -2.02 -15.94
C GLU A 75 -9.03 -3.47 -16.47
N LEU A 76 -9.81 -4.37 -15.87
CA LEU A 76 -10.18 -5.71 -16.40
C LEU A 76 -9.25 -6.91 -16.09
N GLY A 77 -8.92 -7.14 -14.81
CA GLY A 77 -8.76 -8.50 -14.28
C GLY A 77 -10.06 -8.97 -13.59
N PRO A 78 -10.28 -10.28 -13.35
CA PRO A 78 -11.51 -10.79 -12.70
C PRO A 78 -11.70 -10.31 -11.26
N HIS A 79 -10.69 -9.66 -10.69
CA HIS A 79 -10.72 -9.08 -9.36
C HIS A 79 -10.53 -7.57 -9.50
N PRO A 80 -11.62 -6.78 -9.56
CA PRO A 80 -11.52 -5.35 -9.43
C PRO A 80 -10.84 -5.05 -8.09
N ILE A 81 -9.86 -4.14 -8.09
CA ILE A 81 -9.44 -3.47 -6.85
C ILE A 81 -10.74 -3.00 -6.20
N PRO A 82 -11.08 -3.42 -4.98
CA PRO A 82 -12.30 -2.99 -4.32
C PRO A 82 -12.32 -1.48 -4.41
N THR A 83 -13.29 -0.95 -5.15
CA THR A 83 -13.52 0.48 -5.20
C THR A 83 -13.71 0.89 -3.75
N ILE A 84 -12.68 1.51 -3.18
CA ILE A 84 -12.76 2.09 -1.83
C ILE A 84 -14.05 2.90 -1.86
N PRO A 85 -14.99 2.70 -0.92
CA PRO A 85 -16.23 3.44 -0.93
C PRO A 85 -15.86 4.91 -0.96
N ALA A 86 -16.11 5.56 -2.09
CA ALA A 86 -16.00 6.98 -2.22
C ALA A 86 -17.12 7.54 -1.33
N GLU A 87 -16.81 7.79 -0.05
CA GLU A 87 -17.40 8.93 0.63
C GLU A 87 -17.20 10.10 -0.35
N PRO A 88 -18.28 10.69 -0.90
CA PRO A 88 -18.13 11.74 -1.88
C PRO A 88 -17.37 12.88 -1.22
N LEU A 89 -16.15 13.15 -1.69
CA LEU A 89 -15.50 14.42 -1.38
C LEU A 89 -16.46 15.52 -1.85
N PRO A 90 -16.77 16.54 -1.04
CA PRO A 90 -17.68 17.58 -1.44
C PRO A 90 -17.08 18.29 -2.66
N LEU A 91 -17.66 18.01 -3.83
CA LEU A 91 -17.42 18.74 -5.07
C LEU A 91 -17.97 20.16 -4.86
N GLN A 92 -17.08 21.11 -4.61
CA GLN A 92 -17.41 22.51 -4.76
C GLN A 92 -17.49 22.83 -6.25
N GLY A 93 -18.73 23.01 -6.75
CA GLY A 93 -18.99 23.54 -8.08
C GLY A 93 -20.01 22.71 -8.85
N GLY A 94 -21.19 23.28 -9.08
CA GLY A 94 -22.32 22.60 -9.69
C GLY A 94 -22.17 22.29 -11.18
N GLY A 95 -22.85 21.23 -11.60
CA GLY A 95 -23.03 20.85 -12.99
C GLY A 95 -23.35 19.36 -13.09
N ARG A 96 -24.60 19.02 -13.40
CA ARG A 96 -25.00 17.64 -13.73
C ARG A 96 -24.29 17.24 -15.03
N ALA A 97 -23.21 16.47 -14.90
CA ALA A 97 -22.60 15.74 -16.01
C ALA A 97 -22.77 14.24 -15.75
N GLU A 98 -23.20 13.54 -16.79
CA GLU A 98 -23.51 12.11 -16.84
C GLU A 98 -22.37 11.27 -16.24
N ILE A 99 -22.73 10.39 -15.32
CA ILE A 99 -21.81 9.59 -14.50
C ILE A 99 -21.25 8.44 -15.33
N HIS A 100 -20.28 8.73 -16.19
CA HIS A 100 -19.38 7.72 -16.73
C HIS A 100 -18.41 7.32 -15.62
N ARG A 101 -18.64 6.13 -15.06
CA ARG A 101 -17.96 5.54 -13.89
C ARG A 101 -16.51 5.11 -14.14
N LYS A 102 -15.75 5.85 -14.94
CA LYS A 102 -14.31 5.64 -15.11
C LYS A 102 -13.61 6.42 -14.01
N THR A 103 -13.17 5.75 -12.95
CA THR A 103 -12.36 6.41 -11.92
C THR A 103 -10.98 6.68 -12.53
N GLU A 104 -10.60 7.95 -12.65
CA GLU A 104 -9.32 8.33 -13.24
C GLU A 104 -8.15 7.73 -12.43
N PRO A 105 -7.11 7.16 -13.07
CA PRO A 105 -6.00 6.51 -12.37
C PRO A 105 -5.32 7.39 -11.30
N VAL A 106 -5.33 8.71 -11.50
CA VAL A 106 -4.80 9.69 -10.55
C VAL A 106 -5.62 9.74 -9.25
N GLU A 107 -6.95 9.60 -9.35
CA GLU A 107 -7.84 9.57 -8.19
C GLU A 107 -7.67 8.28 -7.39
N VAL A 108 -7.55 7.15 -8.09
CA VAL A 108 -7.25 5.86 -7.47
C VAL A 108 -5.91 5.92 -6.73
N LEU A 109 -4.87 6.47 -7.38
CA LEU A 109 -3.55 6.63 -6.77
C LEU A 109 -3.61 7.51 -5.52
N ARG A 110 -4.36 8.61 -5.56
CA ARG A 110 -4.57 9.51 -4.42
C ARG A 110 -5.23 8.77 -3.26
N ALA A 111 -6.31 8.03 -3.53
CA ALA A 111 -7.03 7.27 -2.51
C ALA A 111 -6.14 6.19 -1.87
N LEU A 112 -5.44 5.39 -2.68
CA LEU A 112 -4.50 4.37 -2.20
C LEU A 112 -3.39 4.97 -1.35
N ARG A 113 -2.89 6.15 -1.72
CA ARG A 113 -1.84 6.83 -0.96
C ARG A 113 -2.37 7.28 0.40
N THR A 114 -3.51 7.97 0.44
CA THR A 114 -4.16 8.38 1.69
C THR A 114 -4.46 7.19 2.59
N GLU A 115 -4.96 6.09 2.03
CA GLU A 115 -5.23 4.87 2.79
C GLU A 115 -3.96 4.24 3.36
N LYS A 116 -2.89 4.14 2.56
CA LYS A 116 -1.59 3.61 3.02
C LYS A 116 -0.98 4.45 4.13
N ASP A 117 -1.11 5.78 4.05
CA ASP A 117 -0.61 6.69 5.08
C ASP A 117 -1.34 6.50 6.42
N ASN A 118 -2.60 6.05 6.38
CA ASN A 118 -3.41 5.73 7.56
C ASN A 118 -3.30 4.28 8.03
N PHE A 119 -2.90 3.34 7.17
CA PHE A 119 -2.84 1.89 7.44
C PHE A 119 -1.95 1.51 8.65
N LYS A 120 -1.02 2.39 9.03
CA LYS A 120 -0.06 2.14 10.12
C LYS A 120 -0.23 2.99 11.38
N LYS A 121 -1.25 3.87 11.47
CA LYS A 121 -1.48 4.68 12.68
C LYS A 121 -2.61 4.11 13.56
N PRO A 122 -2.36 3.09 14.40
CA PRO A 122 -3.00 3.00 15.71
C PRO A 122 -2.20 3.84 16.73
N LYS A 123 -2.87 4.46 17.71
CA LYS A 123 -2.23 5.12 18.88
C LYS A 123 -1.21 4.16 19.47
N GLU A 124 0.07 4.57 19.53
CA GLU A 124 1.13 3.78 20.13
C GLU A 124 0.73 3.37 21.55
N ARG A 125 0.65 2.07 21.83
CA ARG A 125 0.75 1.61 23.22
C ARG A 125 2.23 1.75 23.61
N PRO A 126 2.55 2.42 24.72
CA PRO A 126 3.94 2.61 25.11
C PRO A 126 4.65 1.25 25.21
N HIS A 127 5.94 1.23 24.90
CA HIS A 127 6.80 0.06 25.12
C HIS A 127 6.62 -0.45 26.56
N PRO A 128 6.65 -1.77 26.87
CA PRO A 128 6.44 -2.26 28.24
C PRO A 128 7.39 -1.64 29.27
N GLN A 129 8.64 -1.34 28.89
CA GLN A 129 9.58 -0.59 29.73
C GLN A 129 9.18 0.88 29.90
N ALA A 130 8.54 1.49 28.91
CA ALA A 130 7.97 2.84 29.04
C ALA A 130 6.70 2.83 29.91
N VAL A 131 5.85 1.81 29.81
CA VAL A 131 4.70 1.60 30.71
C VAL A 131 5.19 1.43 32.16
N LEU A 132 6.19 0.57 32.36
CA LEU A 132 6.84 0.38 33.66
C LEU A 132 7.50 1.66 34.18
N ALA A 133 8.14 2.46 33.31
CA ALA A 133 8.70 3.75 33.71
C ALA A 133 7.62 4.77 34.14
N PHE A 134 6.43 4.74 33.53
CA PHE A 134 5.27 5.53 33.99
C PHE A 134 4.72 5.00 35.32
N ASP A 135 4.56 3.69 35.47
CA ASP A 135 4.06 3.06 36.70
C ASP A 135 5.02 3.25 37.89
N TRP A 136 6.32 3.38 37.63
CA TRP A 136 7.36 3.63 38.62
C TRP A 136 7.64 5.12 38.86
N GLY A 137 6.87 6.03 38.24
CA GLY A 137 6.97 7.47 38.46
C GLY A 137 8.28 8.11 37.97
N LEU A 138 9.04 7.44 37.09
CA LEU A 138 10.26 7.98 36.48
C LEU A 138 9.97 9.18 35.56
N PHE A 139 8.72 9.34 35.14
CA PHE A 139 8.21 10.53 34.47
C PHE A 139 6.97 11.06 35.21
N SER A 140 7.11 12.18 35.92
CA SER A 140 5.98 12.96 36.47
C SER A 140 5.20 13.65 35.33
N PRO A 141 3.91 14.00 35.52
CA PRO A 141 2.97 14.14 34.43
C PRO A 141 3.26 15.39 33.60
N PHE A 142 3.76 15.20 32.38
CA PHE A 142 3.60 16.22 31.34
C PHE A 142 2.22 16.06 30.68
N LEU A 143 1.17 16.09 31.51
CA LEU A 143 -0.22 16.27 31.09
C LEU A 143 -0.96 17.11 32.12
N GLU A 144 -0.37 18.26 32.49
CA GLU A 144 -1.16 19.42 32.89
C GLU A 144 -0.49 20.67 32.32
N LYS A 145 -0.98 21.14 31.17
CA LYS A 145 -1.27 22.57 30.89
C LYS A 145 -1.83 22.77 29.47
N LYS A 146 -3.13 23.13 29.47
CA LYS A 146 -3.94 23.91 28.51
C LYS A 146 -3.95 23.53 27.04
#